data_AF-A0A2V8ERP7-F1
#
_entry.id   AF-A0A2V8ERP7-F1
#
_cell.length_a   1.000
_cell.length_b   1.000
_cell.length_c   1.000
_cell.angle_alpha   90.00
_cell.angle_beta   90.00
_cell.angle_gamma   90.00
#
_symmetry.space_group_name_H-M   'P 1'
#
loop_
_entity.id
_entity.type
_entity.pdbx_description
1 polymer ?
#
loop_
_entity_poly.entity_id
_entity_poly.type
_entity_poly.pdbx_seq_one_letter_code
_entity_poly.pdbx_strand_id
1 'polypeptide(L)'
;MPKLTVHPLTPERWPDFVRLFGERGVGGGCWCMGWRLPDRQQYLQQKGDSNREAMHALVRGGCVPGLLAYDGPEPIGWCAVAPREAYPALHPVPVKPGVTSTNYAFTGFVSAFEEAGFTECLRRSKTRPIMRFYTDRAHKRLKRSGARK
;
A
#
# COMPACT_ATOMS: atom_id res chain seq x y z
N MET A 1 -21.85 10.84 0.24
CA MET A 1 -20.73 10.10 -0.36
C MET A 1 -21.24 8.71 -0.64
N PRO A 2 -21.01 8.15 -1.84
CA PRO A 2 -21.37 6.77 -2.13
C PRO A 2 -20.66 5.82 -1.15
N LYS A 3 -21.32 4.69 -0.86
CA LYS A 3 -20.82 3.70 0.10
C LYS A 3 -19.74 2.86 -0.57
N LEU A 4 -18.48 3.11 -0.22
CA LEU A 4 -17.35 2.28 -0.65
C LEU A 4 -17.45 0.88 -0.04
N THR A 5 -17.08 -0.14 -0.82
CA THR A 5 -16.94 -1.51 -0.33
C THR A 5 -15.49 -1.97 -0.50
N VAL A 6 -15.06 -2.92 0.34
CA VAL A 6 -13.69 -3.44 0.34
C VAL A 6 -13.75 -4.95 0.42
N HIS A 7 -13.04 -5.63 -0.48
CA HIS A 7 -13.04 -7.08 -0.58
C HIS A 7 -11.62 -7.64 -0.72
N PRO A 8 -11.36 -8.86 -0.21
CA PRO A 8 -10.08 -9.53 -0.43
C PRO A 8 -9.84 -9.86 -1.90
N LEU A 9 -8.59 -9.81 -2.33
CA LEU A 9 -8.21 -10.37 -3.63
C LEU A 9 -8.24 -11.90 -3.57
N THR A 10 -9.11 -12.46 -4.40
CA THR A 10 -9.41 -13.89 -4.54
C THR A 10 -9.36 -14.25 -6.03
N PRO A 11 -9.31 -15.55 -6.40
CA PRO A 11 -9.32 -15.95 -7.81
C PRO A 11 -10.47 -15.33 -8.60
N GLU A 12 -11.66 -15.23 -7.99
CA GLU A 12 -12.87 -14.69 -8.61
C GLU A 12 -12.76 -13.18 -8.90
N ARG A 13 -11.93 -12.46 -8.14
CA ARG A 13 -11.69 -11.02 -8.27
C ARG A 13 -10.40 -10.67 -9.03
N TRP A 14 -9.70 -11.66 -9.56
CA TRP A 14 -8.51 -11.44 -10.38
C TRP A 14 -8.76 -10.51 -11.59
N PRO A 15 -9.88 -10.62 -12.33
CA PRO A 15 -10.16 -9.71 -13.43
C PRO A 15 -10.25 -8.23 -13.00
N ASP A 16 -10.84 -7.96 -11.83
CA ASP A 16 -10.92 -6.60 -11.28
C ASP A 16 -9.55 -6.05 -10.88
N PHE A 17 -8.68 -6.90 -10.33
CA PHE A 17 -7.31 -6.53 -10.03
C PHE A 17 -6.53 -6.16 -11.29
N VAL A 18 -6.64 -6.98 -12.34
CA VAL A 18 -6.02 -6.70 -13.65
C VAL A 18 -6.58 -5.42 -14.25
N ARG A 19 -7.89 -5.20 -14.19
CA ARG A 19 -8.55 -3.98 -14.67
C ARG A 19 -8.05 -2.72 -13.95
N LEU A 20 -7.99 -2.76 -12.62
CA LEU A 20 -7.47 -1.66 -11.79
C LEU A 20 -6.00 -1.33 -12.10
N PHE A 21 -5.19 -2.35 -12.38
CA PHE A 21 -3.75 -2.21 -12.62
C PHE A 21 -3.41 -1.83 -14.07
N GLY A 22 -4.33 -2.06 -15.01
CA GLY A 22 -4.13 -1.86 -16.44
C GLY A 22 -3.16 -2.86 -17.06
N GLU A 23 -2.99 -2.79 -18.39
CA GLU A 23 -2.18 -3.75 -19.17
C GLU A 23 -0.74 -3.88 -18.69
N ARG A 24 -0.13 -2.76 -18.25
CA ARG A 24 1.28 -2.70 -17.85
C ARG A 24 1.48 -2.87 -16.34
N GLY A 25 0.41 -3.01 -15.57
CA GLY A 25 0.46 -2.93 -14.12
C GLY A 25 0.84 -1.54 -13.59
N VAL A 26 0.74 -1.36 -12.27
CA VAL A 26 1.14 -0.13 -11.60
C VAL A 26 2.67 -0.02 -11.55
N GLY A 27 3.22 1.18 -11.74
CA GLY A 27 4.66 1.46 -11.55
C GLY A 27 5.60 0.77 -12.54
N GLY A 28 5.15 0.52 -13.78
CA GLY A 28 5.98 -0.06 -14.84
C GLY A 28 6.18 -1.58 -14.73
N GLY A 29 5.11 -2.31 -14.40
CA GLY A 29 5.15 -3.77 -14.29
C GLY A 29 5.41 -4.30 -12.88
N CYS A 30 5.17 -3.50 -11.84
CA CYS A 30 5.41 -3.96 -10.47
C CYS A 30 4.44 -5.07 -10.07
N TRP A 31 3.15 -4.94 -10.43
CA TRP A 31 2.07 -5.87 -10.03
C TRP A 31 2.06 -6.15 -8.51
N CYS A 32 2.54 -5.18 -7.73
CA CYS A 32 2.75 -5.28 -6.28
C CYS A 32 3.68 -6.43 -5.83
N MET A 33 4.56 -6.90 -6.72
CA MET A 33 5.58 -7.91 -6.42
C MET A 33 6.91 -7.31 -5.95
N GLY A 34 7.15 -6.00 -6.16
CA GLY A 34 8.44 -5.37 -5.86
C GLY A 34 8.95 -5.61 -4.44
N TRP A 35 8.07 -5.54 -3.44
CA TRP A 35 8.44 -5.81 -2.04
C TRP A 35 8.51 -7.30 -1.69
N ARG A 36 7.92 -8.16 -2.52
CA ARG A 36 7.88 -9.63 -2.36
C ARG A 36 9.14 -10.30 -2.92
N LEU A 37 9.91 -9.57 -3.73
CA LEU A 37 11.20 -10.02 -4.24
C LEU A 37 12.32 -9.52 -3.32
N PRO A 38 13.39 -10.32 -3.11
CA PRO A 38 14.44 -10.03 -2.13
C PRO A 38 15.28 -8.80 -2.48
N ASP A 39 15.50 -8.53 -3.76
CA ASP A 39 16.34 -7.41 -4.19
C ASP A 39 15.89 -6.76 -5.51
N ARG A 40 16.52 -5.61 -5.81
CA ARG A 40 16.25 -4.81 -7.00
C ARG A 40 16.62 -5.52 -8.29
N GLN A 41 17.67 -6.33 -8.30
CA GLN A 41 18.12 -7.01 -9.51
C GLN A 41 17.09 -8.05 -9.95
N GLN A 42 16.59 -8.86 -9.02
CA GLN A 42 15.53 -9.82 -9.29
C GLN A 42 14.24 -9.12 -9.71
N TYR A 43 13.89 -7.99 -9.07
CA TYR A 43 12.74 -7.18 -9.51
C TYR A 43 12.85 -6.71 -10.96
N LEU A 44 14.01 -6.19 -11.36
CA LEU A 44 14.22 -5.69 -12.72
C LEU A 44 14.17 -6.79 -13.77
N GLN A 45 14.57 -8.02 -13.42
CA GLN A 45 14.48 -9.20 -14.28
C GLN A 45 13.04 -9.74 -14.39
N GLN A 46 12.21 -9.58 -13.36
CA GLN A 46 10.87 -10.18 -13.28
C GLN A 46 9.71 -9.20 -13.57
N LYS A 47 9.94 -7.89 -13.64
CA LYS A 47 8.87 -6.91 -13.88
C LYS A 47 8.05 -7.19 -15.14
N GLY A 48 6.80 -6.73 -15.16
CA GLY A 48 5.86 -6.93 -16.27
C GLY A 48 5.06 -8.21 -16.10
N ASP A 49 4.91 -8.98 -17.18
CA ASP A 49 4.02 -10.16 -17.20
C ASP A 49 4.47 -11.26 -16.24
N SER A 50 5.77 -11.44 -16.02
CA SER A 50 6.26 -12.42 -15.05
C SER A 50 5.83 -12.06 -13.61
N ASN A 51 5.81 -10.78 -13.25
CA ASN A 51 5.27 -10.32 -11.97
C ASN A 51 3.75 -10.47 -11.89
N ARG A 52 3.03 -10.21 -12.99
CA ARG A 52 1.58 -10.43 -13.07
C ARG A 52 1.26 -11.90 -12.80
N GLU A 53 1.96 -12.81 -13.45
CA GLU A 53 1.75 -14.25 -13.31
C GLU A 53 2.16 -14.76 -11.93
N ALA A 54 3.26 -14.25 -11.37
CA ALA A 54 3.66 -14.58 -10.00
C ALA A 54 2.60 -14.14 -8.96
N MET A 55 2.03 -12.94 -9.11
CA MET A 55 0.92 -12.49 -8.26
C MET A 55 -0.33 -13.36 -8.46
N HIS A 56 -0.66 -13.71 -9.71
CA HIS A 56 -1.79 -14.58 -10.01
C HIS A 56 -1.62 -15.97 -9.39
N ALA A 57 -0.39 -16.53 -9.44
CA ALA A 57 -0.06 -17.81 -8.85
C ALA A 57 -0.24 -17.80 -7.33
N LEU A 58 0.13 -16.71 -6.63
CA LEU A 58 -0.16 -16.54 -5.21
C LEU A 58 -1.66 -16.60 -4.93
N VAL A 59 -2.46 -15.85 -5.70
CA VAL A 59 -3.92 -15.79 -5.55
C VAL A 59 -4.56 -17.16 -5.80
N ARG A 60 -4.17 -17.85 -6.89
CA ARG A 60 -4.66 -19.21 -7.19
C ARG A 60 -4.23 -20.24 -6.15
N GLY A 61 -3.07 -20.04 -5.52
CA GLY A 61 -2.58 -20.86 -4.41
C GLY A 61 -3.29 -20.62 -3.07
N GLY A 62 -4.34 -19.79 -3.04
CA GLY A 62 -5.12 -19.51 -1.83
C GLY A 62 -4.54 -18.39 -0.95
N CYS A 63 -3.45 -17.74 -1.38
CA CYS A 63 -2.97 -16.54 -0.70
C CYS A 63 -3.93 -15.38 -0.98
N VAL A 64 -4.24 -14.58 0.04
CA VAL A 64 -4.95 -13.30 -0.10
C VAL A 64 -3.92 -12.18 0.08
N PRO A 65 -3.32 -11.66 -1.00
CA PRO A 65 -2.18 -10.74 -0.90
C PRO A 65 -2.58 -9.28 -0.64
N GLY A 66 -3.87 -8.98 -0.55
CA GLY A 66 -4.37 -7.63 -0.32
C GLY A 66 -5.87 -7.46 -0.52
N LEU A 67 -6.29 -6.20 -0.56
CA LEU A 67 -7.67 -5.73 -0.59
C LEU A 67 -7.92 -4.85 -1.82
N LEU A 68 -9.08 -5.01 -2.44
CA LEU A 68 -9.63 -4.16 -3.49
C LEU A 68 -10.73 -3.27 -2.91
N ALA A 69 -10.69 -1.98 -3.22
CA ALA A 69 -11.73 -1.02 -2.90
C ALA A 69 -12.61 -0.76 -4.13
N TYR A 70 -13.92 -0.65 -3.92
CA TYR A 70 -14.91 -0.48 -4.98
C TYR A 70 -15.83 0.72 -4.73
N ASP A 71 -16.18 1.43 -5.81
CA ASP A 71 -17.35 2.31 -5.89
C ASP A 71 -18.40 1.65 -6.81
N GLY A 72 -19.45 1.08 -6.22
CA GLY A 72 -20.36 0.18 -6.93
C GLY A 72 -19.61 -1.05 -7.49
N PRO A 73 -19.74 -1.36 -8.79
CA PRO A 73 -19.01 -2.48 -9.42
C PRO A 73 -17.58 -2.11 -9.89
N GLU A 74 -17.16 -0.86 -9.74
CA GLU A 74 -15.88 -0.38 -10.26
C GLU A 74 -14.77 -0.51 -9.21
N PRO A 75 -13.67 -1.25 -9.47
CA PRO A 75 -12.51 -1.28 -8.60
C PRO A 75 -11.75 0.05 -8.73
N ILE A 76 -11.59 0.76 -7.62
CA ILE A 76 -10.98 2.10 -7.58
C ILE A 76 -9.68 2.15 -6.76
N GLY A 77 -9.32 1.06 -6.07
CA GLY A 77 -8.17 1.08 -5.17
C GLY A 77 -7.64 -0.29 -4.80
N TRP A 78 -6.35 -0.31 -4.47
CA TRP A 78 -5.61 -1.50 -4.07
C TRP A 78 -4.79 -1.22 -2.82
N CYS A 79 -4.79 -2.19 -1.90
CA CYS A 79 -3.91 -2.19 -0.75
C CYS A 79 -3.30 -3.58 -0.58
N ALA A 80 -1.97 -3.68 -0.67
CA ALA A 80 -1.26 -4.91 -0.37
C ALA A 80 -1.24 -5.17 1.14
N VAL A 81 -1.67 -6.35 1.54
CA VAL A 81 -1.75 -6.76 2.95
C VAL A 81 -1.30 -8.20 3.05
N ALA A 82 -0.19 -8.44 3.75
CA ALA A 82 0.33 -9.77 4.01
C ALA A 82 1.24 -9.75 5.25
N PRO A 83 1.55 -10.93 5.84
CA PRO A 83 2.56 -11.05 6.88
C PRO A 83 3.90 -10.44 6.44
N ARG A 84 4.70 -9.98 7.41
CA ARG A 84 5.95 -9.28 7.15
C ARG A 84 6.95 -10.14 6.37
N GLU A 85 6.92 -11.44 6.62
CA GLU A 85 7.78 -12.47 6.04
C GLU A 85 7.54 -12.61 4.53
N ALA A 86 6.34 -12.22 4.06
CA ALA A 86 6.02 -12.19 2.65
C ALA A 86 6.70 -11.02 1.89
N TYR A 87 7.39 -10.13 2.60
CA TYR A 87 8.02 -8.94 2.06
C TYR A 87 9.52 -8.87 2.43
N PRO A 88 10.37 -9.74 1.83
CA PRO A 88 11.79 -9.78 2.16
C PRO A 88 12.52 -8.45 1.88
N ALA A 89 12.13 -7.68 0.86
CA ALA A 89 12.73 -6.36 0.61
C ALA A 89 12.48 -5.34 1.74
N LEU A 90 11.54 -5.61 2.66
CA LEU A 90 11.32 -4.75 3.82
C LEU A 90 12.28 -5.05 4.99
N HIS A 91 13.10 -6.10 4.94
CA HIS A 91 14.09 -6.39 5.98
C HIS A 91 14.90 -5.14 6.34
N PRO A 92 15.28 -4.95 7.62
CA PRO A 92 15.93 -3.72 8.07
C PRO A 92 17.24 -3.52 7.31
N VAL A 93 17.24 -2.61 6.35
CA VAL A 93 18.48 -2.08 5.79
C VAL A 93 19.07 -1.18 6.87
N PRO A 94 20.34 -1.35 7.27
CA PRO A 94 20.99 -0.41 8.18
C PRO A 94 20.89 1.00 7.61
N VAL A 95 20.15 1.86 8.31
CA VAL A 95 20.00 3.27 7.90
C VAL A 95 21.05 4.07 8.66
N LYS A 96 21.95 4.74 7.94
CA LYS A 96 22.88 5.67 8.57
C LYS A 96 22.08 6.77 9.28
N PRO A 97 22.44 7.17 10.52
CA PRO A 97 21.82 8.31 11.19
C PRO A 97 21.81 9.53 10.26
N GLY A 98 20.66 10.17 10.11
CA GLY A 98 20.50 11.36 9.26
C GLY A 98 20.19 11.10 7.77
N VAL A 99 20.16 9.85 7.31
CA VAL A 99 19.82 9.51 5.93
C VAL A 99 18.47 8.80 5.88
N THR A 100 17.47 9.38 5.23
CA THR A 100 16.22 8.65 4.93
C THR A 100 16.48 7.73 3.75
N SER A 101 16.33 6.41 3.93
CA SER A 101 16.44 5.49 2.79
C SER A 101 15.36 5.83 1.74
N THR A 102 15.68 5.68 0.46
CA THR A 102 14.73 5.90 -0.65
C THR A 102 13.47 5.05 -0.50
N ASN A 103 13.58 3.86 0.10
CA ASN A 103 12.45 2.99 0.41
C ASN A 103 11.48 3.62 1.43
N TYR A 104 11.99 4.42 2.38
CA TYR A 104 11.14 5.15 3.35
C TYR A 104 10.55 6.43 2.76
N ALA A 105 11.25 7.07 1.83
CA ALA A 105 10.73 8.25 1.12
C ALA A 105 9.65 7.88 0.08
N PHE A 106 9.71 6.67 -0.50
CA PHE A 106 8.74 6.20 -1.50
C PHE A 106 7.30 6.19 -0.99
N THR A 107 7.09 5.89 0.30
CA THR A 107 5.76 5.94 0.93
C THR A 107 5.27 7.36 1.24
N GLY A 108 6.07 8.39 0.96
CA GLY A 108 5.77 9.80 1.24
C GLY A 108 6.46 10.33 2.50
N PHE A 109 6.40 11.65 2.67
CA PHE A 109 6.91 12.37 3.84
C PHE A 109 5.77 12.76 4.78
N VAL A 110 6.05 12.90 6.07
CA VAL A 110 5.06 13.33 7.08
C VAL A 110 4.31 14.58 6.64
N SER A 111 5.03 15.58 6.12
CA SER A 111 4.46 16.84 5.64
C SER A 111 3.39 16.63 4.55
N ALA A 112 3.61 15.72 3.60
CA ALA A 112 2.62 15.41 2.56
C ALA A 112 1.35 14.78 3.14
N PHE A 113 1.49 13.94 4.18
CA PHE A 113 0.34 13.37 4.87
C PHE A 113 -0.42 14.43 5.68
N GLU A 114 0.29 15.32 6.38
CA GLU A 114 -0.31 16.44 7.12
C GLU A 114 -1.09 17.38 6.20
N GLU A 115 -0.52 17.73 5.05
CA GLU A 115 -1.19 18.53 4.02
C GLU A 115 -2.45 17.83 3.48
N ALA A 116 -2.41 16.51 3.31
CA ALA A 116 -3.57 15.70 2.96
C ALA A 116 -4.61 15.53 4.10
N GLY A 117 -4.37 16.15 5.27
CA GLY A 117 -5.28 16.13 6.42
C GLY A 117 -5.18 14.86 7.28
N PHE A 118 -4.10 14.09 7.15
CA PHE A 118 -3.77 13.04 8.10
C PHE A 118 -3.22 13.66 9.39
N THR A 119 -3.29 12.90 10.47
CA THR A 119 -2.71 13.29 11.76
C THR A 119 -1.80 12.19 12.27
N GLU A 120 -0.69 12.55 12.90
CA GLU A 120 0.12 11.57 13.63
C GLU A 120 -0.68 11.01 14.79
N CYS A 121 -0.78 9.68 14.86
CA CYS A 121 -1.50 8.98 15.92
C CYS A 121 -0.58 8.16 16.83
N LEU A 122 0.64 7.85 16.38
CA LEU A 122 1.65 7.14 17.16
C LEU A 122 3.04 7.37 16.55
N ARG A 123 4.09 7.36 17.39
CA ARG A 123 5.48 7.38 16.95
C ARG A 123 6.30 6.36 17.72
N ARG A 124 6.80 5.33 17.03
CA ARG A 124 7.61 4.26 17.65
C ARG A 124 9.10 4.61 17.73
N SER A 125 9.58 5.50 16.86
CA SER A 125 10.93 6.05 16.89
C SER A 125 10.99 7.38 16.15
N LYS A 126 12.12 8.10 16.22
CA LYS A 126 12.31 9.40 15.55
C LYS A 126 11.94 9.37 14.06
N THR A 127 12.20 8.27 13.37
CA THR A 127 11.96 8.11 11.91
C THR A 127 10.74 7.27 11.57
N ARG A 128 9.91 6.89 12.56
CA ARG A 128 8.74 6.00 12.36
C ARG A 128 7.44 6.59 12.93
N PRO A 129 6.96 7.72 12.38
CA PRO A 129 5.62 8.21 12.67
C PRO A 129 4.58 7.32 11.98
N ILE A 130 3.42 7.15 12.62
CA ILE A 130 2.24 6.47 12.09
C ILE A 130 1.14 7.51 11.93
N MET A 131 0.75 7.74 10.68
CA MET A 131 -0.25 8.73 10.29
C MET A 131 -1.62 8.07 10.15
N ARG A 132 -2.69 8.80 10.49
CA ARG A 132 -4.07 8.35 10.36
C ARG A 132 -4.95 9.44 9.75
N PHE A 133 -5.73 9.06 8.74
CA PHE A 133 -6.81 9.87 8.19
C PHE A 133 -8.14 9.31 8.65
N TYR A 134 -9.00 10.19 9.13
CA TYR A 134 -10.35 9.83 9.57
C TYR A 134 -11.32 10.16 8.45
N THR A 135 -12.09 9.16 8.03
CA THR A 135 -13.07 9.29 6.94
C THR A 135 -14.45 9.70 7.44
N ASP A 136 -14.76 9.51 8.73
CA ASP A 136 -16.03 9.91 9.31
C ASP A 136 -16.06 11.43 9.67
N ARG A 137 -17.25 12.05 9.60
CA ARG A 137 -17.45 13.48 9.89
C ARG A 137 -17.39 13.81 11.40
N ALA A 138 -17.63 12.83 12.28
CA ALA A 138 -17.68 13.03 13.72
C ALA A 138 -16.27 13.26 14.31
N HIS A 139 -15.29 12.49 13.85
CA HIS A 139 -13.88 12.59 14.23
C HIS A 139 -13.22 13.86 13.68
N LYS A 140 -13.57 14.29 12.47
CA LYS A 140 -13.09 15.58 11.91
C LYS A 140 -13.57 16.78 12.72
N ARG A 141 -14.76 16.71 13.34
CA ARG A 141 -15.28 17.78 14.22
C ARG A 141 -14.60 17.81 15.58
N LEU A 142 -14.35 16.64 16.20
CA LEU A 142 -13.74 16.55 17.53
C LEU A 142 -12.35 17.21 17.62
N LYS A 143 -11.56 17.16 16.53
CA LYS A 143 -10.23 17.77 16.45
C LYS A 143 -10.25 19.29 16.19
N ARG A 144 -11.25 19.83 15.47
CA ARG A 144 -11.37 21.30 15.27
C ARG A 144 -11.69 22.04 16.58
N SER A 145 -12.38 21.39 17.52
CA SER A 145 -12.64 21.94 18.86
C SER A 145 -11.46 21.80 19.84
N GLY A 146 -10.50 20.91 19.56
CA GLY A 146 -9.34 20.64 20.42
C GLY A 146 -8.05 21.40 20.07
N ALA A 147 -8.04 22.17 18.97
CA ALA A 147 -6.88 22.93 18.50
C ALA A 147 -6.77 24.36 19.07
N ARG A 148 -7.56 24.70 20.09
CA ARG A 148 -7.32 25.87 20.96
C ARG A 148 -6.87 25.39 22.33
N LYS A 149 -5.56 25.37 22.53
CA LYS A 149 -4.85 25.90 23.70
C LYS A 149 -3.38 26.02 23.36
#